data_AF-A0A9E4Q385-F1
#
_entry.id   AF-A0A9E4Q385-F1
#
_cell.length_a   1.000
_cell.length_b   1.000
_cell.length_c   1.000
_cell.angle_alpha   90.00
_cell.angle_beta   90.00
_cell.angle_gamma   90.00
#
_symmetry.space_group_name_H-M   'P 1'
#
loop_
_entity.id
_entity.type
_entity.pdbx_description
1 polymer ?
#
loop_
_entity_poly.entity_id
_entity_poly.type
_entity_poly.pdbx_seq_one_letter_code
_entity_poly.pdbx_strand_id
1 'polypeptide(L)'
;FLYTIGKERGVDGYRSGQPDEDHKAVLEEAMQEAEDAAQRVLGGETSIQLTPQRSYVRRLQHLLGQRYNVSSTSRGRDPSRSVMFYKP
;
A
#
# COMPACT_ATOMS: atom_id res chain seq x y z
N PHE A 1 -0.67 -10.27 1.23
CA PHE A 1 -0.01 -9.44 2.27
C PHE A 1 -0.97 -9.00 3.38
N LEU A 2 -2.11 -8.38 3.05
CA LEU A 2 -3.09 -7.88 4.05
C LEU A 2 -3.66 -8.95 4.99
N TYR A 3 -3.85 -10.18 4.50
CA TYR A 3 -4.31 -11.32 5.30
C TYR A 3 -3.34 -11.69 6.45
N THR A 4 -2.04 -11.44 6.28
CA THR A 4 -1.02 -11.77 7.29
C THR A 4 -1.00 -10.77 8.44
N ILE A 5 -1.43 -9.53 8.21
CA ILE A 5 -1.47 -8.47 9.22
C ILE A 5 -2.81 -8.48 9.97
N GLY A 6 -3.89 -8.97 9.35
CA GLY A 6 -5.26 -8.87 9.89
C GLY A 6 -5.70 -9.97 10.87
N LYS A 7 -4.89 -11.00 11.16
CA LYS A 7 -5.35 -12.19 11.91
C LYS A 7 -5.18 -12.10 13.42
N GLU A 8 -5.37 -10.92 14.03
CA GLU A 8 -5.48 -10.80 15.49
C GLU A 8 -6.53 -9.74 15.88
N ARG A 9 -7.80 -10.19 15.96
CA ARG A 9 -8.88 -9.75 16.87
C ARG A 9 -10.24 -10.03 16.21
N GLY A 10 -10.83 -11.17 16.57
CA GLY A 10 -12.29 -11.24 16.61
C GLY A 10 -12.75 -10.70 17.96
N VAL A 11 -13.72 -9.78 17.97
CA VAL A 11 -15.08 -9.97 18.52
C VAL A 11 -15.87 -8.66 18.47
N ASP A 12 -17.17 -8.83 18.28
CA ASP A 12 -18.31 -7.96 18.61
C ASP A 12 -18.72 -6.82 17.67
N GLY A 13 -19.99 -6.93 17.28
CA GLY A 13 -20.62 -6.13 16.24
C GLY A 13 -20.98 -4.72 16.66
N TYR A 14 -20.81 -3.80 15.71
CA TYR A 14 -21.53 -2.54 15.66
C TYR A 14 -21.99 -2.32 14.22
N ARG A 15 -23.30 -2.40 14.01
CA ARG A 15 -23.97 -2.04 12.76
C ARG A 15 -24.12 -0.52 12.76
N SER A 16 -23.19 0.21 12.13
CA SER A 16 -23.26 1.67 12.05
C SER A 16 -22.57 2.22 10.80
N GLY A 17 -23.31 2.26 9.67
CA GLY A 17 -22.92 2.97 8.44
C GLY A 17 -21.69 2.37 7.73
N GLN A 18 -21.62 2.51 6.40
CA GLN A 18 -20.56 1.93 5.57
C GLN A 18 -19.28 2.79 5.34
N PRO A 19 -18.75 3.66 6.22
CA PRO A 19 -17.45 4.31 5.98
C PRO A 19 -16.24 3.38 6.06
N ASP A 20 -16.29 2.35 6.91
CA ASP A 20 -15.18 1.45 7.21
C ASP A 20 -14.89 0.45 6.07
N GLU A 21 -15.94 -0.06 5.42
CA GLU A 21 -15.86 -0.89 4.21
C GLU A 21 -15.17 -0.13 3.06
N ASP A 22 -15.59 1.10 2.77
CA ASP A 22 -14.98 1.93 1.71
C ASP A 22 -13.50 2.18 1.96
N HIS A 23 -13.13 2.50 3.21
CA HIS A 23 -11.72 2.67 3.59
C HIS A 23 -10.90 1.40 3.48
N LYS A 24 -11.52 0.23 3.71
CA LYS A 24 -10.88 -1.08 3.54
C LYS A 24 -10.69 -1.42 2.07
N ALA A 25 -11.68 -1.17 1.22
CA ALA A 25 -11.57 -1.36 -0.22
C ALA A 25 -10.47 -0.47 -0.84
N VAL A 26 -10.43 0.82 -0.48
CA VAL A 26 -9.37 1.74 -0.92
C VAL A 26 -7.99 1.30 -0.44
N LEU A 27 -7.89 0.78 0.78
CA LEU A 27 -6.63 0.23 1.29
C LEU A 27 -6.22 -1.03 0.51
N GLU A 28 -7.15 -1.94 0.25
CA GLU A 28 -6.90 -3.16 -0.52
C GLU A 28 -6.39 -2.84 -1.93
N GLU A 29 -7.07 -1.93 -2.63
CA GLU A 29 -6.65 -1.45 -3.96
C GLU A 29 -5.26 -0.83 -3.94
N ALA A 30 -4.98 0.07 -2.99
CA ALA A 30 -3.68 0.74 -2.87
C ALA A 30 -2.52 -0.22 -2.55
N MET A 31 -2.81 -1.31 -1.83
CA MET A 31 -1.82 -2.34 -1.51
C MET A 31 -1.63 -3.33 -2.65
N GLN A 32 -2.69 -3.63 -3.41
CA GLN A 32 -2.61 -4.40 -4.64
C GLN A 32 -1.75 -3.67 -5.68
N GLU A 33 -1.99 -2.37 -5.88
CA GLU A 33 -1.18 -1.53 -6.78
C GLU A 33 0.31 -1.58 -6.40
N ALA A 34 0.62 -1.51 -5.10
CA ALA A 34 1.98 -1.59 -4.62
C ALA A 34 2.60 -2.98 -4.86
N GLU A 35 1.85 -4.06 -4.68
CA GLU A 35 2.32 -5.41 -4.96
C GLU A 35 2.65 -5.60 -6.45
N ASP A 36 1.75 -5.18 -7.32
CA ASP A 36 1.93 -5.25 -8.77
C ASP A 36 3.14 -4.42 -9.22
N ALA A 37 3.29 -3.20 -8.68
CA ALA A 37 4.42 -2.34 -8.98
C ALA A 37 5.75 -2.95 -8.51
N ALA A 38 5.79 -3.56 -7.32
CA ALA A 38 7.00 -4.23 -6.83
C ALA A 38 7.39 -5.39 -7.76
N GLN A 39 6.43 -6.22 -8.17
CA GLN A 39 6.67 -7.33 -9.10
C GLN A 39 7.19 -6.84 -10.46
N ARG A 40 6.65 -5.75 -11.01
CA ARG A 40 7.11 -5.18 -12.28
C ARG A 40 8.53 -4.60 -12.19
N VAL A 41 8.88 -3.93 -11.09
CA VAL A 41 10.26 -3.46 -10.85
C VAL A 41 11.23 -4.64 -10.73
N LEU A 42 10.85 -5.69 -10.00
CA LEU A 42 11.63 -6.94 -9.96
C LEU A 42 11.78 -7.57 -11.34
N GLY A 43 10.72 -7.55 -12.14
CA GLY A 43 10.68 -8.08 -13.51
C GLY A 43 11.53 -7.33 -14.53
N GLY A 44 12.03 -6.13 -14.21
CA GLY A 44 12.89 -5.38 -15.12
C GLY A 44 12.68 -3.88 -15.16
N GLU A 45 11.53 -3.38 -14.70
CA GLU A 45 11.23 -1.96 -14.78
C GLU A 45 12.14 -1.13 -13.88
N THR A 46 12.57 0.04 -14.36
CA THR A 46 13.50 0.92 -13.64
C THR A 46 12.84 1.53 -12.40
N SER A 47 11.63 2.05 -12.55
CA SER A 47 10.88 2.69 -11.47
C SER A 47 9.40 2.79 -11.80
N ILE A 48 8.55 2.66 -10.79
CA ILE A 48 7.09 2.83 -10.90
C ILE A 48 6.61 3.74 -9.80
N GLN A 49 5.85 4.77 -10.17
CA GLN A 49 5.18 5.66 -9.22
C GLN A 49 3.78 5.15 -8.95
N LEU A 50 3.44 4.98 -7.67
CA LEU A 50 2.10 4.62 -7.22
C LEU A 50 1.19 5.83 -7.19
N THR A 51 -0.11 5.57 -7.09
CA THR A 51 -1.15 6.57 -6.85
C THR A 51 -0.91 7.31 -5.52
N PRO A 52 -1.23 8.61 -5.42
CA PRO A 52 -1.18 9.33 -4.15
C PRO A 52 -2.05 8.67 -3.07
N GLN A 53 -1.45 8.46 -1.91
CA GLN A 53 -2.09 7.76 -0.80
C GLN A 53 -1.82 8.47 0.52
N ARG A 54 -2.72 8.32 1.50
CA ARG A 54 -2.52 8.86 2.86
C ARG A 54 -1.28 8.28 3.55
N SER A 55 -0.72 9.01 4.51
CA SER A 55 0.52 8.64 5.21
C SER A 55 0.55 7.21 5.75
N TYR A 56 -0.54 6.73 6.33
CA TYR A 56 -0.66 5.35 6.83
C TYR A 56 -0.49 4.30 5.73
N VAL A 57 -1.13 4.50 4.58
CA VAL A 57 -1.04 3.58 3.43
C VAL A 57 0.37 3.60 2.86
N ARG A 58 0.98 4.78 2.69
CA ARG A 58 2.38 4.90 2.22
C ARG A 58 3.37 4.15 3.13
N ARG A 59 3.16 4.17 4.44
CA ARG A 59 3.96 3.37 5.39
C ARG A 59 3.87 1.88 5.09
N LEU A 60 2.66 1.37 4.86
CA LEU A 60 2.46 -0.05 4.50
C LEU A 60 3.08 -0.38 3.15
N GLN A 61 2.97 0.52 2.17
CA GLN A 61 3.62 0.36 0.87
C GLN A 61 5.15 0.33 1.00
N HIS A 62 5.76 1.17 1.83
CA HIS A 62 7.20 1.10 2.11
C HIS A 62 7.61 -0.24 2.74
N LEU A 63 6.84 -0.75 3.71
CA LEU A 63 7.08 -2.08 4.31
C LEU A 63 6.94 -3.21 3.28
N LEU A 64 5.99 -3.08 2.35
CA LEU A 64 5.84 -4.01 1.23
C LEU A 64 7.09 -3.98 0.35
N GLY A 65 7.52 -2.79 -0.10
CA GLY A 65 8.74 -2.65 -0.92
C GLY A 65 9.97 -3.30 -0.28
N GLN A 66 10.17 -3.08 1.03
CA GLN A 66 11.22 -3.74 1.80
C GLN A 66 11.12 -5.28 1.76
N ARG A 67 9.91 -5.84 1.89
CA ARG A 67 9.67 -7.29 1.83
C ARG A 67 9.98 -7.90 0.47
N TYR A 68 9.77 -7.14 -0.62
CA TYR A 68 10.08 -7.56 -1.99
C TYR A 68 11.53 -7.21 -2.40
N ASN A 69 12.37 -6.70 -1.49
CA ASN A 69 13.73 -6.21 -1.78
C ASN A 69 13.77 -5.13 -2.88
N VAL A 70 12.75 -4.27 -2.91
CA VAL A 70 12.66 -3.13 -3.83
C VAL A 70 12.86 -1.83 -3.05
N SER A 71 13.69 -0.94 -3.60
CA SER A 71 13.91 0.37 -2.99
C SER A 71 12.68 1.26 -3.17
N SER A 72 12.41 2.11 -2.18
CA SER A 72 11.21 2.95 -2.18
C SER A 72 11.51 4.37 -1.72
N THR A 73 10.81 5.35 -2.28
CA THR A 73 10.92 6.76 -1.92
C THR A 73 9.57 7.46 -2.02
N SER A 74 9.31 8.44 -1.15
CA SER A 74 8.10 9.26 -1.23
C SER A 74 8.35 10.51 -2.08
N ARG A 75 7.49 10.79 -3.06
CA ARG A 75 7.55 11.95 -3.97
C ARG A 75 6.32 12.83 -3.78
N GLY A 76 6.48 14.15 -3.87
CA GLY A 76 5.39 15.14 -3.79
C GLY A 76 5.12 15.70 -2.38
N ARG A 77 4.06 16.50 -2.27
CA ARG A 77 3.57 17.12 -1.03
C ARG A 77 2.17 16.60 -0.72
N ASP A 78 1.86 16.42 0.56
CA ASP A 78 0.52 16.00 0.95
C ASP A 78 -0.52 17.05 0.47
N PRO A 79 -1.69 16.63 -0.06
CA PRO A 79 -2.21 15.26 -0.14
C PRO A 79 -1.77 14.47 -1.40
N SER A 80 -1.13 15.10 -2.39
CA SER A 80 -0.71 14.46 -3.65
C SER A 80 0.61 13.67 -3.55
N ARG A 81 1.06 13.38 -2.32
CA ARG A 81 2.29 12.63 -2.07
C ARG A 81 2.07 11.14 -2.31
N SER A 82 2.96 10.52 -3.09
CA SER A 82 2.90 9.09 -3.42
C SER A 82 4.24 8.40 -3.21
N VAL A 83 4.21 7.07 -3.16
CA VAL A 83 5.43 6.24 -3.08
C VAL A 83 5.85 5.87 -4.50
N MET A 84 7.16 5.84 -4.74
CA MET A 84 7.78 5.35 -5.96
C MET A 84 8.69 4.18 -5.59
N PHE A 85 8.52 3.07 -6.29
CA PHE A 85 9.39 1.90 -6.23
C PHE A 85 10.40 1.94 -7.36
N TYR A 86 11.62 1.49 -7.10
CA TYR A 86 12.71 1.47 -8.07
C TYR A 86 13.71 0.36 -7.72
N LYS A 87 14.47 -0.08 -8.72
CA LYS A 87 15.55 -1.04 -8.46
C LYS A 87 16.62 -0.40 -7.56
N PRO A 88 17.11 -1.13 -6.53
CA PRO A 88 18.19 -0.64 -5.68
C PRO A 88 19.46 -0.32 -6.47
#